data_AF-A0A9X0F848-F1
#
_entry.id   AF-A0A9X0F848-F1
#
_cell.length_a   1.000
_cell.length_b   1.000
_cell.length_c   1.000
_cell.angle_alpha   90.00
_cell.angle_beta   90.00
_cell.angle_gamma   90.00
#
_symmetry.space_group_name_H-M   'P 1'
#
loop_
_entity.id
_entity.type
_entity.pdbx_description
1 polymer ?
#
loop_
_entity_poly.entity_id
_entity_poly.type
_entity_poly.pdbx_seq_one_letter_code
_entity_poly.pdbx_strand_id
1 'polypeptide(L)' 'MFKETNLNVLNAIALINNVASNKVIEKCGFIYKSQQRIENQIYNHYILRKSEWIKI' A
#
# COMPACT_ATOMS: atom_id res chain seq x y z
N MET A 1 -0.22 -6.98 -11.64
CA MET A 1 -1.35 -6.11 -11.23
C MET A 1 -1.51 -4.94 -12.21
N PHE A 2 -0.58 -3.99 -12.32
CA PHE A 2 -0.68 -2.88 -13.28
C PHE A 2 -0.68 -3.27 -14.78
N LYS A 3 -0.13 -4.44 -15.12
CA LYS A 3 -0.12 -4.97 -16.50
C LYS A 3 -1.53 -5.29 -17.01
N GLU A 4 -2.41 -5.73 -16.12
CA GLU A 4 -3.75 -6.24 -16.45
C GLU A 4 -4.87 -5.23 -16.11
N THR A 5 -4.52 -4.02 -15.65
CA THR A 5 -5.50 -3.01 -15.21
C THR A 5 -5.10 -1.62 -15.72
N ASN A 6 -6.08 -0.81 -16.13
CA ASN A 6 -5.86 0.59 -16.52
C ASN A 6 -5.82 1.54 -15.29
N LEU A 7 -5.06 1.17 -14.26
CA LEU A 7 -4.88 1.96 -13.04
C LEU A 7 -3.48 2.55 -12.98
N ASN A 8 -3.36 3.78 -12.49
CA ASN A 8 -2.07 4.45 -12.31
C ASN A 8 -1.54 4.37 -10.87
N VAL A 9 -2.42 4.08 -9.92
CA VAL A 9 -2.13 4.08 -8.49
C VAL A 9 -2.86 2.91 -7.84
N LEU A 10 -2.15 2.16 -6.99
CA LEU A 10 -2.74 1.18 -6.07
C LEU A 10 -2.62 1.71 -4.66
N ASN A 11 -3.68 1.53 -3.87
CA ASN A 11 -3.71 1.84 -2.45
C ASN A 11 -3.76 0.53 -1.67
N ALA A 12 -3.02 0.46 -0.57
CA ALA A 12 -3.09 -0.64 0.38
C ALA A 12 -3.29 -0.08 1.79
N ILE A 13 -4.08 -0.77 2.61
CA ILE A 13 -4.24 -0.47 4.03
C ILE A 13 -4.00 -1.73 4.85
N ALA A 14 -3.34 -1.56 6.00
CA ALA A 14 -3.18 -2.62 6.98
C ALA A 14 -3.27 -2.03 8.38
N LEU A 15 -3.86 -2.78 9.31
CA LEU A 15 -3.89 -2.37 10.72
C LEU A 15 -2.47 -2.13 11.22
N ILE A 16 -2.30 -1.10 12.05
CA ILE A 16 -0.97 -0.74 12.58
C ILE A 16 -0.30 -1.88 13.36
N ASN A 17 -1.08 -2.77 13.97
CA ASN A 17 -0.60 -3.91 14.74
C ASN A 17 -0.40 -5.19 13.90
N ASN A 18 -0.80 -5.21 12.63
CA ASN A 18 -0.56 -6.34 11.74
C ASN A 18 0.84 -6.25 11.12
N VAL A 19 1.87 -6.53 11.93
CA VAL A 19 3.28 -6.39 11.56
C VAL A 19 3.62 -7.19 10.29
N ALA A 20 3.03 -8.37 10.11
CA ALA A 20 3.29 -9.22 8.95
C ALA A 20 2.78 -8.57 7.65
N SER A 21 1.54 -8.11 7.61
CA SER A 21 0.98 -7.46 6.42
C SER A 21 1.70 -6.15 6.08
N ASN A 22 2.02 -5.33 7.08
CA ASN A 22 2.78 -4.09 6.84
C ASN A 22 4.14 -4.38 6.17
N LYS A 23 4.88 -5.38 6.68
CA LYS A 23 6.15 -5.80 6.07
C LYS A 23 6.00 -6.34 4.65
N VAL A 24 4.95 -7.11 4.37
CA VAL A 24 4.72 -7.64 3.02
C VAL A 24 4.38 -6.52 2.04
N ILE A 25 3.54 -5.57 2.44
CA ILE A 25 3.16 -4.40 1.61
C ILE A 25 4.41 -3.60 1.21
N GLU A 26 5.27 -3.30 2.19
CA GLU A 26 6.55 -2.60 1.95
C GLU A 26 7.48 -3.41 1.04
N LYS A 27 7.61 -4.72 1.25
CA LYS A 27 8.41 -5.61 0.38
C LYS A 27 7.89 -5.67 -1.06
N CYS A 28 6.60 -5.45 -1.27
CA CYS A 28 6.00 -5.35 -2.60
C CYS A 28 6.21 -3.98 -3.26
N GLY A 29 6.96 -3.07 -2.64
CA GLY A 29 7.33 -1.77 -3.19
C GLY A 29 6.32 -0.65 -2.89
N PHE A 30 5.29 -0.91 -2.09
CA PHE A 30 4.37 0.14 -1.67
C PHE A 30 5.06 1.06 -0.64
N ILE A 31 4.86 2.37 -0.81
CA ILE A 31 5.47 3.41 0.03
C ILE A 31 4.43 3.88 1.03
N TYR A 32 4.82 3.97 2.31
CA TYR A 32 3.97 4.53 3.36
C TYR A 32 3.60 5.98 3.05
N LYS A 33 2.32 6.33 3.19
CA LYS A 33 1.82 7.69 3.01
C LYS A 33 1.41 8.33 4.32
N SER A 34 0.53 7.69 5.08
CA SER A 34 -0.01 8.22 6.33
C SER A 34 -0.80 7.15 7.08
N GLN A 35 -1.26 7.48 8.28
CA GLN A 35 -2.27 6.69 8.98
C GLN A 35 -3.67 7.18 8.65
N GLN A 36 -4.61 6.25 8.50
CA GLN A 36 -6.03 6.52 8.28
C GLN A 36 -6.84 5.90 9.41
N ARG A 37 -7.77 6.68 9.96
CA ARG A 37 -8.77 6.15 10.88
C ARG A 37 -9.98 5.70 10.06
N ILE A 38 -10.29 4.41 10.15
CA ILE A 38 -11.49 3.84 9.54
C ILE A 38 -12.25 3.18 10.68
N GLU A 39 -13.46 3.67 10.92
CA GLU A 39 -14.26 3.33 12.11
C GLU A 39 -13.46 3.61 13.40
N ASN A 40 -13.23 2.58 14.22
CA ASN A 40 -12.52 2.68 15.49
C ASN A 40 -11.07 2.17 15.43
N GLN A 41 -10.54 1.90 14.23
CA GLN A 41 -9.22 1.32 14.05
C GLN A 41 -8.31 2.24 13.23
N ILE A 42 -7.00 2.13 13.49
CA ILE A 42 -5.97 2.90 12.78
C ILE A 42 -5.26 1.95 11.82
N TYR A 43 -5.17 2.39 10.57
CA TYR A 43 -4.51 1.67 9.49
C TYR A 43 -3.35 2.48 8.96
N ASN A 44 -2.23 1.82 8.64
CA ASN A 44 -1.22 2.40 7.78
C ASN A 44 -1.75 2.38 6.34
N HIS A 45 -1.68 3.52 5.65
CA HIS A 45 -2.00 3.66 4.24
C HIS A 45 -0.72 3.74 3.43
N TYR A 46 -0.67 2.91 2.39
CA TYR A 46 0.44 2.82 1.46
C TYR A 46 -0.01 3.05 0.03
N ILE A 47 0.91 3.52 -0.80
CA ILE A 47 0.69 3.76 -2.22
C ILE A 47 1.78 3.09 -3.04
N LEU A 48 1.39 2.48 -4.15
CA LEU A 48 2.30 2.11 -5.23
C LEU A 48 1.82 2.77 -6.52
N ARG A 49 2.69 3.53 -7.19
CA ARG A 49 2.38 4.13 -8.50
C ARG A 49 2.92 3.25 -9.61
N LYS A 50 2.20 3.20 -10.74
CA LYS A 50 2.63 2.47 -11.93
C LYS A 50 4.03 2.91 -12.41
N SER A 51 4.34 4.20 -12.29
CA SER A 51 5.64 4.77 -12.64
C SER A 51 6.79 4.34 -11.71
N GLU A 52 6.48 3.95 -10.48
CA GLU A 52 7.46 3.40 -9.53
C GLU A 52 7.62 1.90 -9.74
N TRP A 53 6.53 1.20 -10.07
CA TRP A 53 6.55 -0.22 -10.38
C TRP A 53 7.37 -0.58 -11.62
N ILE A 54 7.35 0.25 -12.67
CA ILE A 54 8.15 0.02 -13.91
C ILE A 54 9.67 0.11 -13.64
N LYS A 55 10.10 0.66 -12.50
CA LYS A 55 11.51 0.79 -12.13
C LYS A 55 12.07 -0.42 -11.37
N ILE A 56 11.22 -1.39 -11.02
CA ILE A 56 11.56 -2.64 -10.31
C ILE A 56 11.63 -3.77 -11.33
#